data_AF-A0A353H9T5-F1
#
_entry.id   AF-A0A353H9T5-F1
#
_cell.length_a   1.000
_cell.length_b   1.000
_cell.length_c   1.000
_cell.angle_alpha   90.00
_cell.angle_beta   90.00
_cell.angle_gamma   90.00
#
_symmetry.space_group_name_H-M   'P 1'
#
loop_
_entity.id
_entity.type
_entity.pdbx_description
1 polymer ?
#
loop_
_entity_poly.entity_id
_entity_poly.type
_entity_poly.pdbx_seq_one_letter_code
_entity_poly.pdbx_strand_id
1 'polypeptide(L)' 'MKIGVVGAGAMGSLFGGLLAEAGADVRLVDIMG' A
#
# COMPACT_ATOMS: atom_id res chain seq x y z
N MET A 1 7.72 10.45 -2.12
CA MET A 1 8.43 9.20 -2.49
C MET A 1 7.40 8.22 -3.04
N LYS A 2 7.73 7.43 -4.08
CA LYS A 2 6.81 6.43 -4.65
C LYS A 2 7.05 5.06 -4.02
N ILE A 3 5.99 4.41 -3.55
CA ILE A 3 6.07 3.13 -2.82
C ILE A 3 5.05 2.15 -3.39
N GLY A 4 5.52 0.97 -3.79
CA GLY A 4 4.65 -0.17 -4.10
C GLY A 4 4.55 -1.10 -2.91
N VAL A 5 3.33 -1.48 -2.52
CA VAL A 5 3.07 -2.47 -1.45
C VAL A 5 2.48 -3.71 -2.10
N VAL A 6 3.15 -4.86 -1.93
CA VAL A 6 2.70 -6.14 -2.49
C VAL A 6 1.78 -6.86 -1.49
N GLY A 7 0.54 -7.12 -1.92
CA GLY A 7 -0.56 -7.64 -1.12
C GLY A 7 -1.47 -6.52 -0.59
N ALA A 8 -2.76 -6.54 -0.95
CA ALA A 8 -3.77 -5.56 -0.54
C ALA A 8 -4.67 -6.06 0.62
N GLY A 9 -4.31 -7.19 1.26
CA GLY A 9 -4.96 -7.69 2.46
C GLY A 9 -4.74 -6.80 3.70
N ALA A 10 -5.21 -7.26 4.87
CA ALA A 10 -5.29 -6.45 6.10
C ALA A 10 -4.01 -5.68 6.48
N MET A 11 -2.85 -6.32 6.37
CA MET A 11 -1.57 -5.67 6.71
C MET A 11 -1.12 -4.70 5.62
N GLY A 12 -1.29 -5.06 4.34
CA GLY A 12 -0.90 -4.22 3.22
C GLY A 12 -1.72 -2.93 3.14
N SER A 13 -3.03 -3.01 3.39
CA SER A 13 -3.90 -1.85 3.46
C SER A 13 -3.63 -0.98 4.70
N LEU A 14 -3.36 -1.58 5.87
CA LEU A 14 -2.99 -0.83 7.08
C LEU A 14 -1.72 -0.01 6.89
N PHE A 15 -0.61 -0.65 6.51
CA PHE A 15 0.65 0.06 6.35
C PHE A 15 0.68 0.94 5.12
N GLY A 16 0.04 0.53 4.02
CA GLY A 16 -0.11 1.37 2.84
C GLY A 16 -0.88 2.64 3.14
N GLY A 17 -1.95 2.57 3.94
CA GLY A 17 -2.69 3.73 4.41
C GLY A 17 -1.85 4.66 5.29
N LEU A 18 -1.12 4.13 6.27
CA LEU A 18 -0.22 4.92 7.11
C LEU A 18 0.88 5.63 6.31
N LEU A 19 1.40 4.97 5.27
CA LEU A 19 2.40 5.57 4.37
C LEU A 19 1.79 6.66 3.48
N ALA A 20 0.55 6.49 3.04
CA ALA A 20 -0.17 7.50 2.28
C ALA A 20 -0.46 8.76 3.13
N GLU A 21 -0.90 8.58 4.38
CA GLU A 21 -1.09 9.66 5.36
C GLU A 21 0.22 10.41 5.67
N ALA A 22 1.36 9.73 5.60
CA ALA A 22 2.69 10.35 5.71
C ALA A 22 3.16 11.08 4.44
N GLY A 23 2.32 11.17 3.40
CA GLY A 23 2.59 11.91 2.16
C GLY A 23 3.35 11.11 1.09
N ALA A 24 3.42 9.79 1.21
CA ALA A 24 3.95 8.95 0.14
C ALA A 24 2.91 8.70 -0.96
N ASP A 25 3.37 8.57 -2.21
CA ASP A 25 2.56 8.10 -3.33
C ASP A 25 2.56 6.56 -3.30
N VAL A 26 1.50 5.98 -2.74
CA VAL A 26 1.40 4.55 -2.45
C VAL A 26 0.50 3.86 -3.47
N ARG A 27 0.98 2.74 -4.03
CA ARG A 27 0.18 1.82 -4.85
C ARG A 27 0.15 0.45 -4.19
N LEU A 28 -1.03 -0.02 -3.84
CA LEU A 28 -1.23 -1.42 -3.47
C LEU A 28 -1.25 -2.27 -4.75
N VAL A 29 -0.47 -3.33 -4.77
CA VAL A 29 -0.37 -4.28 -5.88
C VAL A 29 -0.76 -5.63 -5.33
N ASP A 30 -1.88 -6.17 -5.81
CA ASP A 30 -2.30 -7.53 -5.51
C ASP A 30 -2.45 -8.30 -6.81
N ILE A 31 -2.20 -9.60 -6.77
CA ILE A 31 -2.32 -10.49 -7.92
C ILE A 31 -3.70 -11.14 -7.99
N MET A 32 -4.70 -10.60 -7.27
CA MET A 32 -6.02 -11.22 -7.16
C MET A 32 -6.51 -11.71 -8.53
N GLY A 33 -6.73 -13.04 -8.60
CA GLY A 33 -7.67 -13.62 -9.54
C GLY A 33 -9.10 -13.34 -9.08
#